data_AF-A0A8S1NKJ8-F1
#
_entry.id   AF-A0A8S1NKJ8-F1
#
_cell.length_a   1.000
_cell.length_b   1.000
_cell.length_c   1.000
_cell.angle_alpha   90.00
_cell.angle_beta   90.00
_cell.angle_gamma   90.00
#
_symmetry.space_group_name_H-M   'P 1'
#
loop_
_entity.id
_entity.type
_entity.pdbx_description
1 polymer ?
#
loop_
_entity_poly.entity_id
_entity_poly.type
_entity_poly.pdbx_seq_one_letter_code
_entity_poly.pdbx_strand_id
1 'polypeptide(L)'
;MGQSFGELAFLNDSLRSASIICDCHSILAVLSKKDYKDVLQKAQENKLRQQIKEFHSCLKQHQISPKLLDILFLAFQSSHYQFRQAVYYQGQLSKQEIYLVQSGEFVICQNNDGQYNSPKKQTYSQIALLQKGQIFGDHESFNNIDKRQQSVFCNSENGIALKIQLSCLIQRLQTTNEMHLYEQLKNVCLQREQVRSDRQQKQVSQDENIIIDMKYVRKRDLTYQTKRVRSARRNTFSIRSPLQIVEDVIKNKKLVKMIIDLILTQGWQVHKDQIFLN
;
A
#
# COMPACT_ATOMS: atom_id res chain seq x y z
N MET A 1 -9.71 38.00 -1.02
CA MET A 1 -9.18 36.63 -0.81
C MET A 1 -8.98 36.44 0.68
N GLY A 2 -9.49 35.36 1.27
CA GLY A 2 -9.25 35.07 2.69
C GLY A 2 -7.92 34.32 2.84
N GLN A 3 -7.04 34.82 3.70
CA GLN A 3 -5.82 34.13 4.11
C GLN A 3 -5.98 33.66 5.56
N SER A 4 -5.38 32.52 5.90
CA SER A 4 -5.30 32.00 7.26
C SER A 4 -3.90 32.23 7.82
N PHE A 5 -3.78 32.32 9.14
CA PHE A 5 -2.49 32.40 9.83
C PHE A 5 -2.54 31.63 11.16
N GLY A 6 -1.37 31.23 11.66
CA GLY A 6 -1.24 30.54 12.95
C GLY A 6 -1.30 29.01 12.87
N GLU A 7 -1.33 28.41 11.67
CA GLU A 7 -1.40 26.95 11.47
C GLU A 7 -0.24 26.19 12.13
N LEU A 8 0.97 26.77 12.13
CA LEU A 8 2.16 26.18 12.74
C LEU A 8 2.02 25.95 14.25
N ALA A 9 1.34 26.85 14.94
CA ALA A 9 1.11 26.74 16.39
C ALA A 9 0.18 25.56 16.74
N PHE A 10 -0.67 25.14 15.81
CA PHE A 10 -1.52 23.95 15.98
C PHE A 10 -0.75 22.64 15.77
N LEU A 11 0.24 22.63 14.87
CA LEU A 11 0.98 21.42 14.49
C LEU A 11 2.06 21.04 15.49
N ASN A 12 2.81 22.02 15.99
CA ASN A 12 4.05 21.78 16.73
C ASN A 12 3.93 22.04 18.24
N ASP A 13 2.73 22.35 18.75
CA ASP A 13 2.52 22.84 20.12
C ASP A 13 3.49 24.00 20.48
N SER A 14 3.92 24.79 19.48
CA SER A 14 4.90 25.86 19.64
C SER A 14 4.24 27.20 19.92
N LEU A 15 5.01 28.13 20.50
CA LEU A 15 4.61 29.54 20.64
C LEU A 15 4.36 30.19 19.26
N ARG A 16 3.59 31.28 19.25
CA ARG A 16 3.33 32.06 18.04
C ARG A 16 4.64 32.66 17.52
N SER A 17 4.95 32.45 16.25
CA SER A 17 6.18 32.93 15.61
C SER A 17 6.09 34.39 15.13
N ALA A 18 4.88 34.97 15.09
CA ALA A 18 4.65 36.33 14.66
C ALA A 18 3.45 36.93 15.41
N SER A 19 3.51 38.26 15.59
CA SER A 19 2.38 39.07 16.07
C SER A 19 1.57 39.57 14.89
N ILE A 20 0.24 39.55 15.01
CA ILE A 20 -0.67 40.04 13.98
C ILE A 20 -1.42 41.24 14.53
N ILE A 21 -1.35 42.35 13.80
CA ILE A 21 -2.01 43.61 14.15
C ILE A 21 -2.98 43.93 13.01
N CYS A 22 -4.20 44.32 13.34
CA CYS A 22 -5.20 44.73 12.35
C CYS A 22 -5.09 46.24 12.11
N ASP A 23 -4.84 46.65 10.87
CA ASP A 23 -4.77 48.07 10.50
C ASP A 23 -6.15 48.72 10.28
N CYS A 24 -7.20 47.90 10.22
CA CYS A 24 -8.58 48.35 10.05
C CYS A 24 -9.58 47.40 10.74
N HIS A 25 -10.83 47.84 10.86
CA HIS A 25 -11.90 47.01 11.41
C HIS A 25 -12.06 45.72 10.60
N SER A 26 -11.80 44.59 11.25
CA SER A 26 -11.71 43.27 10.61
C SER A 26 -12.58 42.26 11.36
N ILE A 27 -13.21 41.35 10.61
CA ILE A 27 -13.95 40.21 11.16
C ILE A 27 -13.11 38.96 10.91
N LEU A 28 -12.75 38.25 11.98
CA LEU A 28 -11.92 37.06 11.92
C LEU A 28 -12.72 35.82 12.34
N ALA A 29 -12.57 34.75 11.57
CA ALA A 29 -13.02 33.43 12.00
C ALA A 29 -11.93 32.79 12.87
N VAL A 30 -12.28 32.36 14.08
CA VAL A 30 -11.35 31.77 15.06
C VAL A 30 -11.65 30.29 15.22
N LEU A 31 -10.64 29.44 15.01
CA LEU A 31 -10.73 28.01 15.25
C LEU A 31 -9.92 27.65 16.49
N SER A 32 -10.52 26.98 17.48
CA SER A 32 -9.80 26.56 18.68
C SER A 32 -8.87 25.37 18.39
N LYS A 33 -7.85 25.18 19.23
CA LYS A 33 -6.88 24.08 19.08
C LYS A 33 -7.50 22.72 19.28
N LYS A 34 -8.48 22.65 20.19
CA LYS A 34 -9.27 21.45 20.40
C LYS A 34 -10.08 21.11 19.15
N ASP A 35 -10.83 22.09 18.61
CA ASP A 35 -11.67 21.86 17.43
C ASP A 35 -10.82 21.51 16.20
N TYR A 36 -9.67 22.14 16.02
CA TYR A 36 -8.74 21.80 14.94
C TYR A 36 -8.24 20.36 15.05
N LYS A 37 -7.79 19.93 16.24
CA LYS A 37 -7.34 18.54 16.47
C LYS A 37 -8.47 17.54 16.26
N ASP A 38 -9.68 17.85 16.75
CA ASP A 38 -10.86 17.00 16.59
C ASP A 38 -11.26 16.84 15.11
N VAL A 39 -11.25 17.93 14.34
CA VAL A 39 -11.53 17.90 12.89
C VAL A 39 -10.45 17.10 12.14
N LEU A 40 -9.17 17.31 12.47
CA LEU A 40 -8.07 16.60 11.85
C LEU A 40 -8.15 15.09 12.15
N GLN A 41 -8.43 14.72 13.40
CA GLN A 41 -8.61 13.34 13.81
C GLN A 41 -9.78 12.69 13.06
N LYS A 42 -10.95 13.35 13.02
CA LYS A 42 -12.11 12.87 12.25
C LYS A 42 -11.79 12.69 10.76
N ALA A 43 -11.04 13.62 10.16
CA ALA A 43 -10.63 13.52 8.77
C ALA A 43 -9.69 12.33 8.54
N GLN A 44 -8.73 12.09 9.44
CA GLN A 44 -7.83 10.94 9.40
C GLN A 44 -8.57 9.62 9.58
N GLU A 45 -9.48 9.54 10.56
CA GLU A 45 -10.32 8.36 10.79
C GLU A 45 -11.20 8.05 9.58
N ASN A 46 -11.83 9.07 8.97
CA ASN A 46 -12.63 8.90 7.75
C ASN A 46 -11.79 8.40 6.59
N LYS A 47 -10.57 8.92 6.42
CA LYS A 47 -9.64 8.45 5.39
C LYS A 47 -9.24 6.99 5.62
N LEU A 48 -8.93 6.62 6.87
CA LEU A 48 -8.59 5.25 7.23
C LEU A 48 -9.77 4.30 6.97
N ARG A 49 -10.98 4.66 7.40
CA ARG A 49 -12.20 3.90 7.15
C ARG A 49 -12.45 3.70 5.66
N GLN A 50 -12.21 4.71 4.85
CA GLN A 50 -12.33 4.62 3.40
C GLN A 50 -11.31 3.64 2.81
N GLN A 51 -10.06 3.70 3.25
CA GLN A 51 -9.02 2.75 2.81
C GLN A 51 -9.35 1.31 3.19
N ILE A 52 -9.86 1.08 4.41
CA ILE A 52 -10.33 -0.24 4.86
C ILE A 52 -11.48 -0.71 3.96
N LYS A 53 -12.48 0.13 3.69
CA LYS A 53 -13.60 -0.22 2.80
C LYS A 53 -13.13 -0.60 1.39
N GLU A 54 -12.20 0.17 0.84
CA GLU A 54 -11.61 -0.11 -0.47
C GLU A 54 -10.85 -1.44 -0.46
N PHE A 55 -10.05 -1.69 0.58
CA PHE A 55 -9.33 -2.94 0.76
C PHE A 55 -10.28 -4.15 0.85
N HIS A 56 -11.34 -4.03 1.66
CA HIS A 56 -12.39 -5.05 1.77
C HIS A 56 -13.07 -5.31 0.43
N SER A 57 -13.40 -4.26 -0.31
CA SER A 57 -14.03 -4.40 -1.63
C SER A 57 -13.14 -5.15 -2.63
N CYS A 58 -11.83 -5.03 -2.53
CA CYS A 58 -10.90 -5.73 -3.43
C CYS A 58 -10.83 -7.24 -3.15
N LEU A 59 -11.03 -7.63 -1.89
CA LEU A 59 -10.89 -9.02 -1.43
C LEU A 59 -12.23 -9.72 -1.21
N LYS A 60 -13.35 -9.03 -1.40
CA LYS A 60 -14.70 -9.58 -1.23
C LYS A 60 -14.95 -10.83 -2.08
N GLN A 61 -14.31 -10.90 -3.25
CA GLN A 61 -14.40 -12.06 -4.15
C GLN A 61 -13.82 -13.36 -3.56
N HIS A 62 -13.08 -13.29 -2.43
CA HIS A 62 -12.27 -14.40 -1.93
C HIS A 62 -12.88 -15.04 -0.67
N GLN A 63 -14.08 -14.63 -0.27
CA GLN A 63 -14.80 -15.16 0.90
C GLN A 63 -13.94 -15.15 2.18
N ILE A 64 -13.04 -14.16 2.29
CA ILE A 64 -12.19 -13.96 3.46
C ILE A 64 -13.01 -13.24 4.54
N SER A 65 -12.88 -13.69 5.79
CA SER A 65 -13.54 -13.06 6.94
C SER A 65 -13.18 -11.58 7.04
N PRO A 66 -14.16 -10.66 7.25
CA PRO A 66 -13.89 -9.23 7.44
C PRO A 66 -12.85 -8.95 8.55
N LYS A 67 -12.87 -9.73 9.62
CA LYS A 67 -11.91 -9.62 10.73
C LYS A 67 -10.48 -9.94 10.29
N LEU A 68 -10.31 -10.96 9.44
CA LEU A 68 -9.00 -11.28 8.85
C LEU A 68 -8.54 -10.16 7.91
N LEU A 69 -9.46 -9.56 7.14
CA LEU A 69 -9.14 -8.43 6.27
C LEU A 69 -8.63 -7.23 7.06
N ASP A 70 -9.21 -6.91 8.22
CA ASP A 70 -8.73 -5.83 9.08
C ASP A 70 -7.32 -6.11 9.63
N ILE A 71 -7.08 -7.34 10.11
CA ILE A 71 -5.76 -7.77 10.60
C ILE A 71 -4.72 -7.69 9.49
N LEU A 72 -5.07 -8.17 8.29
CA LEU A 72 -4.22 -8.12 7.11
C LEU A 72 -3.91 -6.67 6.71
N PHE A 73 -4.92 -5.81 6.61
CA PHE A 73 -4.76 -4.40 6.26
C PHE A 73 -3.77 -3.69 7.19
N LEU A 74 -3.88 -3.92 8.50
CA LEU A 74 -3.01 -3.32 9.51
C LEU A 74 -1.59 -3.91 9.54
N ALA A 75 -1.38 -5.08 8.92
CA ALA A 75 -0.11 -5.79 8.94
C ALA A 75 0.67 -5.66 7.61
N PHE A 76 -0.04 -5.35 6.53
CA PHE A 76 0.55 -5.18 5.21
C PHE A 76 1.42 -3.93 5.10
N GLN A 77 2.54 -4.06 4.39
CA GLN A 77 3.43 -2.97 4.01
C GLN A 77 3.36 -2.77 2.49
N SER A 78 3.14 -1.53 2.04
CA SER A 78 3.11 -1.21 0.62
C SER A 78 4.51 -1.28 0.00
N SER A 79 4.64 -1.99 -1.12
CA SER A 79 5.84 -2.08 -1.93
C SER A 79 5.54 -1.62 -3.36
N HIS A 80 6.33 -0.67 -3.85
CA HIS A 80 6.17 -0.07 -5.18
C HIS A 80 7.13 -0.71 -6.19
N TYR A 81 6.62 -0.99 -7.37
CA TYR A 81 7.35 -1.63 -8.47
C TYR A 81 7.15 -0.87 -9.77
N GLN A 82 8.23 -0.73 -10.54
CA GLN A 82 8.21 -0.18 -11.89
C GLN A 82 8.00 -1.29 -12.93
N PHE A 83 7.65 -0.93 -14.16
CA PHE A 83 7.49 -1.90 -15.25
C PHE A 83 8.71 -2.82 -15.39
N ARG A 84 8.43 -4.13 -15.48
CA ARG A 84 9.40 -5.23 -15.56
C ARG A 84 10.31 -5.40 -14.35
N GLN A 85 10.12 -4.63 -13.28
CA GLN A 85 10.86 -4.83 -12.04
C GLN A 85 10.45 -6.15 -11.40
N ALA A 86 11.44 -6.97 -11.02
CA ALA A 86 11.19 -8.21 -10.31
C ALA A 86 10.74 -7.95 -8.86
N VAL A 87 9.70 -8.66 -8.44
CA VAL A 87 9.33 -8.79 -7.02
C VAL A 87 10.27 -9.80 -6.36
N TYR A 88 10.42 -10.97 -6.97
CA TYR A 88 11.37 -12.02 -6.62
C TYR A 88 11.62 -12.93 -7.81
N TYR A 89 12.72 -13.68 -7.73
CA TYR A 89 13.15 -14.61 -8.77
C TYR A 89 12.96 -16.07 -8.34
N GLN A 90 12.71 -16.94 -9.30
CA GLN A 90 12.75 -18.40 -9.09
C GLN A 90 14.14 -18.81 -8.59
N GLY A 91 14.17 -19.73 -7.63
CA GLY A 91 15.37 -20.19 -6.95
C GLY A 91 15.88 -19.27 -5.84
N GLN A 92 15.36 -18.03 -5.74
CA GLN A 92 15.69 -17.12 -4.64
C GLN A 92 15.20 -17.68 -3.31
N LEU A 93 15.97 -17.47 -2.24
CA LEU A 93 15.55 -17.84 -0.89
C LEU A 93 14.22 -17.16 -0.53
N SER A 94 13.26 -17.97 -0.12
CA SER A 94 11.96 -17.55 0.37
C SER A 94 12.13 -16.90 1.74
N LYS A 95 11.54 -15.71 1.89
CA LYS A 95 11.45 -15.01 3.17
C LYS A 95 10.12 -15.27 3.88
N GLN A 96 9.36 -16.27 3.42
CA GLN A 96 7.99 -16.56 3.87
C GLN A 96 7.10 -15.30 3.82
N GLU A 97 7.15 -14.61 2.67
CA GLU A 97 6.42 -13.38 2.44
C GLU A 97 5.27 -13.61 1.46
N ILE A 98 4.10 -13.14 1.84
CA ILE A 98 2.88 -13.15 1.03
C ILE A 98 2.64 -11.75 0.49
N TYR A 99 2.17 -11.70 -0.76
CA TYR A 99 1.91 -10.46 -1.46
C TYR A 99 0.45 -10.40 -1.94
N LEU A 100 -0.12 -9.21 -1.94
CA LEU A 100 -1.45 -8.90 -2.43
C LEU A 100 -1.36 -7.73 -3.41
N VAL A 101 -1.89 -7.90 -4.62
CA VAL A 101 -1.90 -6.83 -5.63
C VAL A 101 -2.91 -5.74 -5.22
N GLN A 102 -2.40 -4.54 -4.90
CA GLN A 102 -3.24 -3.38 -4.60
C GLN A 102 -3.56 -2.57 -5.86
N SER A 103 -2.59 -2.42 -6.77
CA SER A 103 -2.78 -1.77 -8.06
C SER A 103 -1.75 -2.23 -9.08
N GLY A 104 -2.11 -2.11 -10.37
CA GLY A 104 -1.31 -2.60 -11.47
C GLY A 104 -1.47 -4.11 -11.70
N GLU A 105 -0.63 -4.63 -12.57
CA GLU A 105 -0.61 -6.03 -13.00
C GLU A 105 0.75 -6.63 -12.75
N PHE A 106 0.78 -7.91 -12.38
CA PHE A 106 2.01 -8.64 -12.10
C PHE A 106 2.00 -9.96 -12.86
N VAL A 107 3.10 -10.32 -13.51
CA VAL A 107 3.19 -11.57 -14.27
C VAL A 107 4.00 -12.59 -13.49
N ILE A 108 3.45 -13.80 -13.37
CA ILE A 108 4.14 -14.98 -12.86
C ILE A 108 4.80 -15.70 -14.04
N CYS A 109 6.09 -15.96 -13.94
CA CYS A 109 6.84 -16.72 -14.92
C CYS A 109 7.58 -17.89 -14.27
N GLN A 110 7.71 -19.00 -14.98
CA GLN A 110 8.51 -20.15 -14.57
C GLN A 110 9.52 -20.51 -15.65
N ASN A 111 10.73 -20.81 -15.20
CA ASN A 111 11.81 -21.29 -16.03
C ASN A 111 11.72 -22.81 -16.16
N ASN A 112 11.69 -23.30 -17.40
CA ASN A 112 11.56 -24.72 -17.74
C ASN A 112 12.90 -25.38 -18.09
N ASP A 113 14.03 -24.79 -17.67
CA ASP A 113 15.42 -25.15 -18.01
C ASP A 113 15.88 -26.61 -17.69
N GLY A 114 14.97 -27.55 -17.40
CA GLY A 114 15.29 -28.94 -17.05
C GLY A 114 14.74 -30.04 -17.96
N GLN A 115 13.89 -29.76 -18.97
CA GLN A 115 13.23 -30.84 -19.72
C GLN A 115 13.80 -31.14 -21.12
N TYR A 116 14.63 -30.27 -21.69
CA TYR A 116 15.18 -30.50 -23.03
C TYR A 116 16.69 -30.22 -23.05
N ASN A 117 17.49 -31.25 -23.37
CA ASN A 117 18.96 -31.23 -23.48
C ASN A 117 19.51 -30.33 -24.61
N SER A 118 18.78 -29.31 -25.05
CA SER A 118 19.22 -28.42 -26.11
C SER A 118 19.89 -27.15 -25.52
N PRO A 119 21.14 -26.85 -25.89
CA PRO A 119 21.95 -25.82 -25.22
C PRO A 119 21.59 -24.37 -25.60
N LYS A 120 20.35 -24.06 -26.02
CA LYS A 120 20.04 -22.75 -26.62
C LYS A 120 18.67 -22.20 -26.22
N LYS A 121 18.73 -21.12 -25.42
CA LYS A 121 17.68 -20.18 -24.96
C LYS A 121 16.87 -20.64 -23.73
N GLN A 122 17.16 -20.00 -22.58
CA GLN A 122 16.27 -20.00 -21.41
C GLN A 122 14.91 -19.49 -21.87
N THR A 123 13.91 -20.37 -21.87
CA THR A 123 12.53 -20.03 -22.20
C THR A 123 11.75 -19.92 -20.90
N TYR A 124 11.22 -18.73 -20.65
CA TYR A 124 10.32 -18.48 -19.54
C TYR A 124 8.89 -18.66 -20.04
N SER A 125 8.15 -19.57 -19.41
CA SER A 125 6.71 -19.69 -19.63
C SER A 125 6.00 -18.69 -18.72
N GLN A 126 5.11 -17.88 -19.31
CA GLN A 126 4.19 -17.05 -18.54
C GLN A 126 3.05 -17.93 -18.02
N ILE A 127 2.92 -18.01 -16.70
CA ILE A 127 1.92 -18.83 -16.04
C ILE A 127 0.60 -18.07 -15.86
N ALA A 128 0.71 -16.84 -15.36
CA ALA A 128 -0.46 -16.07 -14.97
C ALA A 128 -0.17 -14.57 -15.01
N LEU A 129 -1.20 -13.81 -15.35
CA LEU A 129 -1.26 -12.37 -15.14
C LEU A 129 -2.13 -12.11 -13.91
N LEU A 130 -1.55 -11.47 -12.91
CA LEU A 130 -2.18 -11.14 -11.65
C LEU A 130 -2.73 -9.72 -11.66
N GLN A 131 -3.94 -9.56 -11.14
CA GLN A 131 -4.65 -8.29 -11.06
C GLN A 131 -5.00 -7.91 -9.62
N LYS A 132 -5.54 -6.71 -9.44
CA LYS A 132 -5.99 -6.16 -8.15
C LYS A 132 -6.81 -7.19 -7.34
N GLY A 133 -6.46 -7.34 -6.06
CA GLY A 133 -7.09 -8.28 -5.13
C GLY A 133 -6.46 -9.68 -5.11
N GLN A 134 -5.64 -10.04 -6.09
CA GLN A 134 -5.04 -11.37 -6.14
C GLN A 134 -3.80 -11.50 -5.25
N ILE A 135 -3.65 -12.69 -4.66
CA ILE A 135 -2.57 -13.05 -3.75
C ILE A 135 -1.52 -13.89 -4.49
N PHE A 136 -0.25 -13.70 -4.15
CA PHE A 136 0.87 -14.49 -4.67
C PHE A 136 2.02 -14.59 -3.66
N GLY A 137 2.95 -15.51 -3.91
CA GLY A 137 4.04 -15.85 -2.98
C GLY A 137 3.58 -16.60 -1.73
N ASP A 138 2.32 -16.99 -1.72
CA ASP A 138 1.62 -17.78 -0.71
C ASP A 138 2.04 -19.24 -0.73
N HIS A 139 2.23 -19.84 -1.92
CA HIS A 139 2.60 -21.24 -2.05
C HIS A 139 3.86 -21.62 -1.26
N GLU A 140 4.97 -20.90 -1.46
CA GLU A 140 6.21 -21.23 -0.74
C GLU A 140 6.15 -20.85 0.74
N SER A 141 5.34 -19.84 1.07
CA SER A 141 5.19 -19.36 2.45
C SER A 141 4.40 -20.37 3.30
N PHE A 142 3.27 -20.89 2.80
CA PHE A 142 2.43 -21.83 3.55
C PHE A 142 2.95 -23.27 3.55
N ASN A 143 3.75 -23.66 2.56
CA ASN A 143 4.33 -25.00 2.45
C ASN A 143 5.76 -25.09 3.02
N ASN A 144 6.27 -24.03 3.65
CA ASN A 144 7.64 -23.95 4.18
C ASN A 144 8.70 -24.33 3.15
N ILE A 145 8.57 -23.83 1.92
CA ILE A 145 9.53 -24.07 0.85
C ILE A 145 10.59 -22.98 0.90
N ASP A 146 11.86 -23.37 1.06
CA ASP A 146 12.98 -22.45 1.24
C ASP A 146 13.32 -21.63 -0.01
N LYS A 147 12.88 -22.06 -1.19
CA LYS A 147 13.19 -21.40 -2.47
C LYS A 147 11.92 -21.10 -3.25
N ARG A 148 11.86 -19.91 -3.84
CA ARG A 148 10.80 -19.49 -4.76
C ARG A 148 10.74 -20.43 -5.96
N GLN A 149 9.56 -20.94 -6.26
CA GLN A 149 9.34 -21.85 -7.38
C GLN A 149 9.13 -21.10 -8.70
N GLN A 150 8.72 -19.83 -8.60
CA GLN A 150 8.39 -18.97 -9.73
C GLN A 150 9.05 -17.60 -9.58
N SER A 151 9.15 -16.88 -10.69
CA SER A 151 9.55 -15.47 -10.72
C SER A 151 8.31 -14.60 -10.89
N VAL A 152 8.29 -13.44 -10.24
CA VAL A 152 7.18 -12.48 -10.39
C VAL A 152 7.72 -11.12 -10.78
N PHE A 153 7.11 -10.51 -11.80
CA PHE A 153 7.51 -9.19 -12.31
C PHE A 153 6.30 -8.26 -12.37
N CYS A 154 6.52 -6.97 -12.13
CA CYS A 154 5.51 -5.97 -12.43
C CYS A 154 5.33 -5.83 -13.95
N ASN A 155 4.09 -5.88 -14.42
CA ASN A 155 3.72 -5.71 -15.83
C ASN A 155 3.06 -4.35 -16.13
N SER A 156 2.83 -3.52 -15.11
CA SER A 156 2.35 -2.14 -15.28
C SER A 156 3.48 -1.12 -15.13
N GLU A 157 3.27 0.09 -15.62
CA GLU A 157 4.20 1.22 -15.40
C GLU A 157 4.44 1.46 -13.90
N ASN A 158 3.36 1.47 -13.12
CA ASN A 158 3.38 1.64 -11.67
C ASN A 158 2.53 0.56 -11.00
N GLY A 159 3.20 -0.46 -10.43
CA GLY A 159 2.57 -1.53 -9.66
C GLY A 159 2.75 -1.33 -8.15
N ILE A 160 1.71 -1.66 -7.38
CA ILE A 160 1.77 -1.64 -5.91
C ILE A 160 1.30 -3.00 -5.40
N ALA A 161 2.16 -3.67 -4.63
CA ALA A 161 1.82 -4.88 -3.90
C ALA A 161 1.94 -4.63 -2.40
N LEU A 162 0.95 -5.08 -1.65
CA LEU A 162 0.97 -5.14 -0.20
C LEU A 162 1.68 -6.42 0.22
N LYS A 163 2.66 -6.30 1.12
CA LYS A 163 3.56 -7.37 1.53
C LYS A 163 3.44 -7.62 3.02
N ILE A 164 3.40 -8.89 3.43
CA ILE A 164 3.42 -9.31 4.83
C ILE A 164 4.31 -10.53 5.02
N GLN A 165 5.07 -10.56 6.12
CA GLN A 165 5.79 -11.77 6.54
C GLN A 165 4.85 -12.69 7.29
N LEU A 166 4.92 -13.99 6.99
CA LEU A 166 4.05 -14.99 7.59
C LEU A 166 4.22 -15.06 9.12
N SER A 167 5.45 -14.95 9.61
CA SER A 167 5.75 -14.89 11.04
C SER A 167 5.04 -13.71 11.74
N CYS A 168 5.01 -12.53 11.10
CA CYS A 168 4.33 -11.35 11.62
C CYS A 168 2.81 -11.55 11.64
N LEU A 169 2.24 -12.18 10.62
CA LEU A 169 0.82 -12.51 10.59
C LEU A 169 0.44 -13.49 11.71
N ILE A 170 1.20 -14.58 11.86
CA ILE A 170 0.99 -15.60 12.88
C ILE A 170 1.05 -14.97 14.27
N GLN A 171 2.08 -14.16 14.55
CA GLN A 171 2.23 -13.50 15.86
C GLN A 171 1.03 -12.60 16.19
N ARG A 172 0.51 -11.85 15.21
CA ARG A 172 -0.68 -11.00 15.39
C ARG A 172 -1.92 -11.84 15.66
N LEU A 173 -2.13 -12.91 14.89
CA LEU A 173 -3.28 -13.81 15.07
C LEU A 173 -3.24 -14.55 16.42
N GLN A 174 -2.05 -14.95 16.88
CA GLN A 174 -1.86 -15.54 18.21
C GLN A 174 -2.23 -14.55 19.31
N THR A 175 -1.77 -13.30 19.18
CA THR A 175 -2.07 -12.24 20.16
C THR A 175 -3.57 -11.96 20.27
N THR A 176 -4.31 -12.08 19.17
CA THR A 176 -5.77 -11.90 19.15
C THR A 176 -6.56 -13.18 19.40
N ASN A 177 -5.90 -14.34 19.56
CA ASN A 177 -6.52 -15.68 19.65
C ASN A 177 -7.39 -16.07 18.42
N GLU A 178 -6.94 -15.69 17.22
CA GLU A 178 -7.67 -15.85 15.96
C GLU A 178 -6.98 -16.80 14.97
N MET A 179 -6.28 -17.82 15.48
CA MET A 179 -5.51 -18.75 14.64
C MET A 179 -6.35 -19.50 13.61
N HIS A 180 -7.65 -19.69 13.83
CA HIS A 180 -8.55 -20.28 12.84
C HIS A 180 -8.61 -19.46 11.53
N LEU A 181 -8.39 -18.14 11.57
CA LEU A 181 -8.33 -17.29 10.38
C LEU A 181 -7.10 -17.59 9.52
N TYR A 182 -6.00 -18.03 10.14
CA TYR A 182 -4.81 -18.47 9.41
C TYR A 182 -5.14 -19.67 8.51
N GLU A 183 -5.82 -20.68 9.06
CA GLU A 183 -6.23 -21.86 8.29
C GLU A 183 -7.23 -21.50 7.19
N GLN A 184 -8.16 -20.57 7.45
CA GLN A 184 -9.05 -20.04 6.42
C GLN A 184 -8.27 -19.42 5.26
N LEU A 185 -7.27 -18.57 5.54
CA LEU A 185 -6.43 -17.95 4.52
C LEU A 185 -5.65 -18.99 3.71
N LYS A 186 -5.04 -19.96 4.41
CA LYS A 186 -4.28 -21.05 3.81
C LYS A 186 -5.15 -21.86 2.84
N ASN A 187 -6.38 -22.21 3.23
CA ASN A 187 -7.31 -22.96 2.39
C ASN A 187 -7.71 -22.18 1.12
N VAL A 188 -7.98 -20.88 1.24
CA VAL A 188 -8.28 -20.02 0.08
C VAL A 188 -7.10 -19.97 -0.90
N CYS A 189 -5.88 -19.89 -0.38
CA CYS A 189 -4.66 -19.91 -1.18
C CYS A 189 -4.44 -21.27 -1.88
N LEU A 190 -4.61 -22.38 -1.17
CA LEU A 190 -4.45 -23.73 -1.73
C LEU A 190 -5.44 -24.02 -2.87
N GLN A 191 -6.71 -23.66 -2.71
CA GLN A 191 -7.73 -23.84 -3.76
C GLN A 191 -7.37 -23.10 -5.05
N ARG A 192 -6.76 -21.92 -4.95
CA ARG A 192 -6.33 -21.13 -6.12
C ARG A 192 -5.15 -21.75 -6.83
N GLU A 193 -4.20 -22.26 -6.06
CA GLU A 193 -3.02 -22.89 -6.62
C GLU A 193 -3.38 -24.16 -7.39
N GLN A 194 -4.37 -24.91 -6.91
CA GLN A 194 -4.93 -26.03 -7.65
C GLN A 194 -5.52 -25.59 -9.00
N VAL A 195 -6.36 -24.54 -9.01
CA VAL A 195 -6.91 -23.97 -10.25
C VAL A 195 -5.81 -23.49 -11.22
N ARG A 196 -4.70 -22.93 -10.71
CA ARG A 196 -3.56 -22.53 -11.53
C ARG A 196 -2.84 -23.75 -12.13
N SER A 197 -2.59 -24.76 -11.31
CA SER A 197 -1.94 -26.01 -11.74
C SER A 197 -2.75 -26.73 -12.81
N ASP A 198 -4.07 -26.81 -12.66
CA ASP A 198 -4.96 -27.43 -13.64
C ASP A 198 -4.95 -26.69 -14.99
N ARG A 199 -4.82 -25.35 -14.96
CA ARG A 199 -4.72 -24.53 -16.18
C ARG A 199 -3.39 -24.75 -16.89
N GLN A 200 -2.29 -24.83 -16.14
CA GLN A 200 -0.98 -25.11 -16.69
C GLN A 200 -0.97 -26.48 -17.40
N GLN A 201 -1.50 -27.51 -16.76
CA GLN A 201 -1.57 -28.86 -17.37
C GLN A 201 -2.37 -28.87 -18.67
N LYS A 202 -3.47 -28.11 -18.75
CA LYS A 202 -4.27 -27.98 -19.98
C LYS A 202 -3.54 -27.20 -21.07
N GLN A 203 -2.81 -26.14 -20.74
CA GLN A 203 -2.08 -25.34 -21.73
C GLN A 203 -0.88 -26.10 -22.34
N VAL A 204 -0.24 -27.01 -21.60
CA VAL A 204 0.82 -27.85 -22.16
C VAL A 204 0.32 -28.76 -23.30
N SER A 205 -0.99 -28.98 -23.42
CA SER A 205 -1.59 -29.77 -24.51
C SER A 205 -2.02 -28.97 -25.76
N GLN A 206 -1.89 -27.63 -25.75
CA GLN A 206 -2.28 -26.74 -26.85
C GLN A 206 -1.17 -25.68 -27.04
N ASP A 207 -0.38 -25.82 -28.10
CA ASP A 207 0.87 -25.07 -28.38
C ASP A 207 0.84 -23.52 -28.32
N GLU A 208 2.07 -22.95 -28.28
CA GLU A 208 2.58 -21.59 -28.55
C GLU A 208 3.21 -20.85 -27.34
N ASN A 209 4.53 -20.98 -27.22
CA ASN A 209 5.36 -20.28 -26.23
C ASN A 209 5.43 -18.78 -26.52
N ILE A 210 4.84 -17.94 -25.66
CA ILE A 210 5.13 -16.50 -25.63
C ILE A 210 6.55 -16.30 -25.10
N ILE A 211 7.49 -15.99 -26.00
CA ILE A 211 8.89 -15.70 -25.64
C ILE A 211 8.98 -14.29 -25.06
N ILE A 212 9.11 -14.17 -23.74
CA ILE A 212 9.52 -12.91 -23.11
C ILE A 212 11.05 -12.81 -23.17
N ASP A 213 11.58 -11.89 -23.99
CA ASP A 213 13.03 -11.65 -24.08
C ASP A 213 13.57 -10.94 -22.82
N MET A 214 13.99 -11.74 -21.84
CA MET A 214 14.52 -11.29 -20.54
C MET A 214 15.96 -10.73 -20.60
N LYS A 215 16.64 -10.72 -21.76
CA LYS A 215 18.00 -10.17 -21.87
C LYS A 215 18.09 -8.68 -21.46
N TYR A 216 16.98 -7.95 -21.55
CA TYR A 216 16.90 -6.54 -21.10
C TYR A 216 16.66 -6.36 -19.60
N VAL A 217 16.12 -7.36 -18.89
CA VAL A 217 15.74 -7.25 -17.46
C VAL A 217 16.98 -7.42 -16.57
N ARG A 218 17.84 -8.42 -16.81
CA ARG A 218 19.03 -8.67 -15.97
C ARG A 218 20.07 -7.54 -16.00
N LYS A 219 20.26 -6.83 -17.12
CA LYS A 219 21.25 -5.73 -17.22
C LYS A 219 20.82 -4.48 -16.44
N ARG A 220 19.52 -4.17 -16.36
CA ARG A 220 19.00 -3.03 -15.59
C ARG A 220 18.97 -3.31 -14.08
N ASP A 221 18.68 -4.54 -13.67
CA ASP A 221 18.60 -4.89 -12.24
C ASP A 221 19.97 -4.88 -11.54
N LEU A 222 21.05 -5.32 -12.19
CA LEU A 222 22.40 -5.19 -11.61
C LEU A 222 22.77 -3.71 -11.40
N THR A 223 22.51 -2.84 -12.37
CA THR A 223 22.80 -1.41 -12.23
C THR A 223 21.91 -0.72 -11.18
N TYR A 224 20.66 -1.16 -11.02
CA TYR A 224 19.74 -0.62 -10.01
C TYR A 224 20.09 -1.10 -8.59
N GLN A 225 20.45 -2.37 -8.40
CA GLN A 225 20.89 -2.90 -7.11
C GLN A 225 22.20 -2.25 -6.65
N THR A 226 23.15 -2.00 -7.56
CA THR A 226 24.41 -1.32 -7.21
C THR A 226 24.19 0.14 -6.80
N LYS A 227 23.20 0.82 -7.39
CA LYS A 227 22.78 2.18 -6.98
C LYS A 227 22.04 2.18 -5.64
N ARG A 228 21.23 1.16 -5.36
CA ARG A 228 20.42 1.07 -4.12
C ARG A 228 21.25 0.73 -2.88
N VAL A 229 22.33 -0.04 -3.00
CA VAL A 229 23.29 -0.24 -1.88
C VAL A 229 24.01 1.08 -1.53
N ARG A 230 24.17 2.00 -2.49
CA ARG A 230 24.73 3.35 -2.25
C ARG A 230 23.68 4.33 -1.70
N SER A 231 22.40 4.20 -2.05
CA SER A 231 21.33 5.09 -1.55
C SER A 231 20.69 4.63 -0.23
N ALA A 232 20.78 3.34 0.11
CA ALA A 232 20.29 2.79 1.37
C ALA A 232 21.08 3.28 2.60
N ARG A 233 22.25 3.92 2.39
CA ARG A 233 22.95 4.68 3.44
C ARG A 233 22.36 6.09 3.69
N ARG A 234 21.31 6.51 2.99
CA ARG A 234 20.72 7.87 3.12
C ARG A 234 19.22 7.94 3.39
N ASN A 235 18.48 6.83 3.36
CA ASN A 235 17.04 6.85 3.63
C ASN A 235 16.69 6.16 4.95
N THR A 236 16.92 6.89 6.04
CA THR A 236 16.03 6.80 7.19
C THR A 236 14.68 7.41 6.81
N PHE A 237 13.62 6.79 7.30
CA PHE A 237 12.23 7.17 7.11
C PHE A 237 12.01 8.69 7.33
N SER A 238 11.51 9.39 6.32
CA SER A 238 10.73 10.61 6.54
C SER A 238 9.28 10.19 6.75
N ILE A 239 8.87 10.19 8.01
CA ILE A 239 7.47 10.43 8.36
C ILE A 239 7.09 11.73 7.63
N ARG A 240 6.06 11.71 6.79
CA ARG A 240 5.61 12.91 6.09
C ARG A 240 5.37 14.00 7.12
N SER A 241 5.96 15.17 6.91
CA SER A 241 5.81 16.26 7.87
C SER A 241 4.32 16.67 7.93
N PRO A 242 3.82 17.07 9.11
CA PRO A 242 2.45 17.57 9.24
C PRO A 242 2.11 18.70 8.26
N LEU A 243 3.11 19.47 7.82
CA LEU A 243 3.01 20.51 6.78
C LEU A 243 2.56 19.96 5.42
N GLN A 244 3.07 18.81 4.97
CA GLN A 244 2.66 18.19 3.70
C GLN A 244 1.21 17.69 3.75
N ILE A 245 0.73 17.29 4.93
CA ILE A 245 -0.66 16.88 5.14
C ILE A 245 -1.59 18.09 5.09
N VAL A 246 -1.18 19.23 5.68
CA VAL A 246 -1.94 20.48 5.64
C VAL A 246 -2.04 21.03 4.21
N GLU A 247 -0.95 21.00 3.44
CA GLU A 247 -0.98 21.43 2.03
C GLU A 247 -1.95 20.60 1.17
N ASP A 248 -1.98 19.28 1.38
CA ASP A 248 -2.89 18.38 0.64
C ASP A 248 -4.36 18.60 1.04
N VAL A 249 -4.62 18.96 2.31
CA VAL A 249 -5.97 19.31 2.80
C VAL A 249 -6.43 20.65 2.23
N ILE A 250 -5.55 21.66 2.16
CA ILE A 250 -5.84 22.97 1.58
C ILE A 250 -6.10 22.87 0.06
N LYS A 251 -5.35 22.02 -0.65
CA LYS A 251 -5.54 21.79 -2.09
C LYS A 251 -6.84 21.03 -2.40
N ASN A 252 -7.41 20.32 -1.43
CA ASN A 252 -8.66 19.58 -1.61
C ASN A 252 -9.89 20.49 -1.44
N LYS A 253 -10.28 21.16 -2.53
CA LYS A 253 -11.42 22.09 -2.58
C LYS A 253 -12.74 21.50 -2.05
N LYS A 254 -12.96 20.18 -2.17
CA LYS A 254 -14.15 19.51 -1.60
C LYS A 254 -14.11 19.47 -0.07
N LEU A 255 -12.95 19.21 0.51
CA LEU A 255 -12.75 19.11 1.95
C LEU A 255 -12.81 20.49 2.62
N VAL A 256 -12.23 21.50 1.97
CA VAL A 256 -12.36 22.91 2.38
C VAL A 256 -13.83 23.36 2.36
N LYS A 257 -14.57 23.05 1.29
CA LYS A 257 -16.00 23.36 1.20
C LYS A 257 -16.81 22.67 2.32
N MET A 258 -16.53 21.39 2.60
CA MET A 258 -17.20 20.64 3.66
C MET A 258 -16.92 21.22 5.05
N ILE A 259 -15.70 21.71 5.31
CA ILE A 259 -15.35 22.40 6.56
C ILE A 259 -16.08 23.74 6.66
N ILE A 260 -16.15 24.52 5.57
CA ILE A 260 -16.90 25.78 5.53
C ILE A 260 -18.39 25.52 5.79
N ASP A 261 -18.98 24.52 5.14
CA ASP A 261 -20.39 24.18 5.32
C ASP A 261 -20.68 23.70 6.76
N LEU A 262 -19.75 22.95 7.38
CA LEU A 262 -19.85 22.52 8.79
C LEU A 262 -19.75 23.71 9.76
N ILE A 263 -18.85 24.65 9.48
CA ILE A 263 -18.68 25.90 10.23
C ILE A 263 -19.96 26.75 10.14
N LEU A 264 -20.56 26.87 8.96
CA LEU A 264 -21.78 27.66 8.73
C LEU A 264 -23.03 27.01 9.33
N THR A 265 -23.12 25.68 9.37
CA THR A 265 -24.28 24.95 9.91
C THR A 265 -24.30 24.86 11.43
N GLN A 266 -23.16 25.01 12.11
CA GLN A 266 -23.09 24.93 13.58
C GLN A 266 -23.43 26.22 14.33
N GLY A 267 -23.93 27.27 13.66
CA GLY A 267 -24.45 28.47 14.33
C GLY A 267 -23.38 29.17 15.18
N TRP A 268 -22.46 29.87 14.51
CA TRP A 268 -21.43 30.64 15.21
C TRP A 268 -22.06 31.75 16.06
N GLN A 269 -21.84 31.69 17.37
CA GLN A 269 -22.08 32.83 18.24
C GLN A 269 -20.98 33.87 17.99
N VAL A 270 -21.40 35.01 17.46
CA VAL A 270 -20.51 36.18 17.29
C VAL A 270 -20.20 36.71 18.69
N HIS A 271 -19.05 36.34 19.25
CA HIS A 271 -18.51 37.02 20.41
C HIS A 271 -18.04 38.41 19.97
N LYS A 272 -18.91 39.41 20.14
CA LYS A 272 -18.51 40.82 20.09
C LYS A 272 -17.72 41.11 21.36
N ASP A 273 -16.50 41.62 21.16
CA ASP A 273 -15.67 42.29 22.15
C ASP A 273 -15.09 41.41 23.28
N GLN A 274 -14.02 40.69 22.98
CA GLN A 274 -13.02 40.33 23.99
C GLN A 274 -11.66 40.92 23.60
N ILE A 275 -11.25 41.95 24.35
CA ILE A 275 -9.90 42.49 24.34
C ILE A 275 -9.02 41.48 25.10
N PHE A 276 -8.18 40.74 24.37
CA PHE A 276 -7.14 39.91 24.98
C PHE A 276 -5.96 40.81 25.37
N LEU A 277 -5.86 41.13 26.67
CA LEU A 277 -4.60 41.55 27.28
C LEU A 277 -3.91 40.30 27.83
N ASN A 278 -2.59 40.25 27.62
CA ASN A 278 -1.67 39.11 27.75
C ASN A 278 -1.85 38.22 28.99
#